data_AF-A0A553AI13-F1
#
_entry.id   AF-A0A553AI13-F1
#
_cell.length_a   1.000
_cell.length_b   1.000
_cell.length_c   1.000
_cell.angle_alpha   90.00
_cell.angle_beta   90.00
_cell.angle_gamma   90.00
#
_symmetry.space_group_name_H-M   'P 1'
#
loop_
_entity.id
_entity.type
_entity.pdbx_description
1 polymer ?
#
loop_
_entity_poly.entity_id
_entity_poly.type
_entity_poly.pdbx_seq_one_letter_code
_entity_poly.pdbx_strand_id
1 'polypeptide(L)' 'MQTEDFDFDYEGQRCGAYAAWDDSLAGPLPGVLVIHDLWGFGEQPKDRARRLAA' A
#
# COMPACT_ATOMS: atom_id res chain seq x y z
N MET A 1 3.11 13.67 -0.30
CA MET A 1 2.89 12.32 -0.85
C MET A 1 4.18 11.50 -0.89
N GLN A 2 4.19 10.40 -0.16
CA GLN A 2 5.28 9.43 -0.08
C GLN A 2 4.78 8.03 -0.44
N THR A 3 5.68 7.18 -0.91
CA THR A 3 5.37 5.80 -1.27
C THR A 3 6.52 4.88 -0.90
N GLU A 4 6.20 3.66 -0.48
CA GLU A 4 7.19 2.67 -0.09
C GLU A 4 6.78 1.27 -0.55
N ASP A 5 7.72 0.55 -1.19
CA ASP A 5 7.63 -0.88 -1.43
C ASP A 5 8.46 -1.61 -0.37
N PHE A 6 7.88 -2.61 0.27
CA PHE A 6 8.56 -3.41 1.30
C PHE A 6 8.09 -4.86 1.27
N ASP A 7 8.92 -5.75 1.82
CA ASP A 7 8.57 -7.15 2.01
C ASP A 7 8.20 -7.44 3.46
N PHE A 8 7.31 -8.40 3.69
CA PHE A 8 6.99 -8.95 4.99
C PHE A 8 6.95 -10.48 4.94
N ASP A 9 7.14 -11.12 6.09
CA ASP A 9 6.94 -12.57 6.23
C ASP A 9 5.54 -12.83 6.79
N TYR A 10 4.84 -13.78 6.19
CA TYR A 10 3.61 -14.34 6.71
C TYR A 10 3.69 -15.87 6.67
N GLU A 11 3.82 -16.48 7.84
CA GLU A 11 3.92 -17.94 8.00
C GLU A 11 5.02 -18.59 7.16
N GLY A 12 6.18 -17.92 7.05
CA GLY A 12 7.31 -18.41 6.25
C GLY A 12 7.18 -18.14 4.75
N GLN A 13 6.11 -17.46 4.31
CA GLN A 13 5.98 -16.93 2.96
C GLN A 13 6.38 -15.46 2.95
N ARG A 14 7.36 -15.12 2.11
CA ARG A 14 7.73 -13.73 1.84
C ARG A 14 6.71 -13.09 0.89
N CYS A 15 6.11 -12.01 1.31
CA CYS A 15 5.06 -11.27 0.60
C CYS A 15 5.52 -9.83 0.36
N GLY A 16 5.20 -9.28 -0.82
CA GLY A 16 5.42 -7.86 -1.13
C GLY A 16 4.24 -7.01 -0.69
N ALA A 17 4.53 -5.79 -0.25
CA ALA A 17 3.55 -4.78 0.13
C ALA A 17 3.93 -3.41 -0.43
N TYR A 18 2.92 -2.54 -0.54
CA TYR A 18 3.06 -1.15 -0.97
C TYR A 18 2.26 -0.25 -0.05
N ALA A 19 2.88 0.82 0.43
CA ALA A 19 2.23 1.88 1.19
C ALA A 19 2.31 3.21 0.43
N ALA A 20 1.23 3.99 0.54
CA ALA A 20 1.19 5.38 0.09
C ALA A 20 0.50 6.22 1.18
N TRP A 21 1.06 7.39 1.48
CA TRP A 21 0.50 8.33 2.45
C TRP A 21 0.85 9.77 2.09
N ASP A 22 0.02 10.72 2.50
CA ASP A 22 0.36 12.13 2.39
C ASP A 22 1.07 12.61 3.67
N ASP A 23 2.37 12.87 3.55
CA ASP A 23 3.25 13.39 4.60
C ASP A 23 2.99 14.87 4.95
N SER A 24 2.11 15.54 4.21
CA SER A 24 1.63 16.89 4.54
C SER A 24 0.61 16.89 5.69
N LEU A 25 -0.07 15.76 5.90
CA LEU A 25 -1.09 15.60 6.93
C LEU A 25 -0.45 15.22 8.27
N ALA A 26 -0.84 15.91 9.34
CA ALA A 26 -0.31 15.67 10.67
C ALA A 26 -1.20 14.72 11.50
N GLY A 27 -0.56 13.87 12.30
CA GLY A 27 -1.23 12.95 13.22
C GLY A 27 -1.67 11.62 12.59
N PRO A 28 -2.28 10.72 13.38
CA PRO A 28 -2.74 9.43 12.88
C PRO A 28 -3.87 9.58 11.85
N LEU A 29 -3.78 8.83 10.75
CA LEU A 29 -4.78 8.79 9.69
C LEU A 29 -5.45 7.40 9.64
N PRO A 30 -6.70 7.29 9.13
CA PRO A 30 -7.30 5.99 8.86
C PRO A 30 -6.49 5.19 7.84
N GLY A 31 -6.15 3.95 8.18
CA GLY A 31 -5.51 3.02 7.25
C GLY A 31 -6.54 2.32 6.36
N VAL A 32 -6.23 2.20 5.06
CA VAL A 32 -7.07 1.45 4.10
C VAL A 32 -6.24 0.34 3.47
N LEU A 33 -6.70 -0.91 3.61
CA LEU A 33 -6.09 -2.05 2.92
C LEU A 33 -6.67 -2.19 1.51
N VAL A 34 -5.80 -2.14 0.50
CA VAL A 34 -6.17 -2.37 -0.90
C VAL A 34 -5.79 -3.80 -1.27
N ILE A 35 -6.80 -4.63 -1.55
CA ILE A 35 -6.60 -6.00 -2.02
C ILE A 35 -6.59 -5.98 -3.54
N HIS A 36 -5.55 -6.55 -4.14
CA HIS A 36 -5.41 -6.63 -5.59
C HIS A 36 -6.41 -7.62 -6.21
N ASP A 37 -6.61 -7.51 -7.52
CA ASP A 37 -7.43 -8.45 -8.27
C ASP A 37 -6.66 -9.73 -8.65
N LEU A 38 -7.25 -10.54 -9.54
CA LEU A 38 -6.70 -11.82 -9.99
C LEU A 38 -5.31 -11.72 -10.63
N TRP A 39 -4.92 -10.53 -11.12
CA TRP A 39 -3.61 -10.30 -11.75
C TRP A 39 -2.49 -10.03 -10.74
N GLY A 40 -2.82 -9.96 -9.44
CA GLY A 40 -1.83 -9.88 -8.38
C GLY A 40 -1.37 -8.47 -8.06
N PHE A 41 -0.26 -8.41 -7.32
CA PHE A 41 0.38 -7.19 -6.85
C PHE A 41 1.12 -6.44 -7.99
N GLY A 42 0.35 -5.79 -8.86
CA GLY A 42 0.83 -4.95 -9.96
C GLY A 42 0.56 -3.45 -9.77
N GLU A 43 0.59 -2.67 -10.86
CA GLU A 43 0.42 -1.20 -10.77
C GLU A 43 -1.01 -0.74 -10.44
N GLN A 44 -2.03 -1.48 -10.87
CA GLN A 44 -3.44 -1.11 -10.63
C GLN A 44 -3.79 -0.95 -9.13
N PRO A 45 -3.46 -1.90 -8.22
CA PRO A 45 -3.69 -1.72 -6.79
C PRO A 45 -2.82 -0.62 -6.17
N LYS A 46 -1.58 -0.41 -6.67
CA LYS A 46 -0.70 0.68 -6.20
C LYS A 46 -1.26 2.06 -6.56
N ASP A 47 -1.81 2.22 -7.77
CA ASP A 47 -2.50 3.45 -8.17
C ASP A 47 -3.73 3.72 -7.29
N ARG A 48 -4.51 2.69 -6.99
CA ARG A 48 -5.64 2.79 -6.06
C ARG A 48 -5.20 3.25 -4.66
N ALA A 49 -4.08 2.74 -4.15
CA ALA A 49 -3.51 3.16 -2.88
C ALA A 49 -3.09 4.64 -2.91
N ARG A 50 -2.38 5.09 -3.96
CA ARG A 50 -2.00 6.50 -4.15
C ARG A 50 -3.19 7.44 -4.18
N ARG A 51 -4.31 7.03 -4.80
CA ARG A 51 -5.54 7.82 -4.88
C ARG A 51 -6.31 7.91 -3.55
N LEU A 52 -6.16 6.93 -2.67
CA LEU A 52 -6.77 6.94 -1.34
C LEU A 52 -5.95 7.74 -0.32
N ALA A 53 -4.65 7.87 -0.59
CA ALA A 53 -3.72 8.66 0.23
C ALA A 53 -3.80 10.17 -0.04
N ALA A 54 -4.38 10.57 -1.17
CA ALA A 54 -4.47 11.96 -1.64
C ALA A 54 -5.65 12.74 -1.05
#